data_AF-A0A3A8MMI4-F1
#
_entry.id   AF-A0A3A8MMI4-F1
#
_cell.length_a   1.000
_cell.length_b   1.000
_cell.length_c   1.000
_cell.angle_alpha   90.00
_cell.angle_beta   90.00
_cell.angle_gamma   90.00
#
_symmetry.space_group_name_H-M   'P 1'
#
loop_
_entity.id
_entity.type
_entity.pdbx_description
1 polymer ?
#
loop_
_entity_poly.entity_id
_entity_poly.type
_entity_poly.pdbx_seq_one_letter_code
_entity_poly.pdbx_strand_id
1 'polypeptide(L)'
;MHTIGNGGTMSRHSSPAFSWMVGAYGPEALSVLGLFETKSLSRPFDFRVDFFTRDGESLMVADLVGKDVLVTLSVRDGLSRFVHGQVRAIESLGLKTGCQRYRAHVAPKLWRLTQVHRSRICQGKSEPDILLLEQAVGRGADSRRPVPEPCMIPSLALEVASGRQLQAR
;
A
#
# COMPACT_ATOMS: atom_id res chain seq x y z
N MET A 1 -56.81 20.57 -8.47
CA MET A 1 -56.05 19.30 -8.36
C MET A 1 -54.59 19.61 -8.66
N HIS A 2 -53.74 19.77 -7.64
CA HIS A 2 -52.30 19.95 -7.80
C HIS A 2 -51.61 18.69 -7.26
N THR A 3 -50.95 17.95 -8.16
CA THR A 3 -50.17 16.75 -7.84
C THR A 3 -48.86 17.15 -7.16
N ILE A 4 -48.61 16.62 -5.97
CA ILE A 4 -47.36 16.77 -5.23
C ILE A 4 -46.31 15.86 -5.89
N GLY A 5 -45.20 16.46 -6.34
CA GLY A 5 -44.04 15.73 -6.84
C GLY A 5 -43.33 14.99 -5.70
N ASN A 6 -43.18 13.69 -5.86
CA ASN A 6 -42.41 12.84 -4.95
C ASN A 6 -40.92 13.18 -5.05
N GLY A 7 -40.42 13.99 -4.11
CA GLY A 7 -39.00 14.22 -3.93
C GLY A 7 -38.34 12.99 -3.31
N GLY A 8 -37.80 12.11 -4.16
CA GLY A 8 -36.97 10.99 -3.72
C GLY A 8 -35.80 11.49 -2.90
N THR A 9 -35.72 11.06 -1.65
CA THR A 9 -34.57 11.32 -0.77
C THR A 9 -33.36 10.58 -1.34
N MET A 10 -32.49 11.29 -2.05
CA MET A 10 -31.15 10.78 -2.32
C MET A 10 -30.44 10.59 -0.98
N SER A 11 -30.24 9.33 -0.59
CA SER A 11 -29.38 9.01 0.54
C SER A 11 -27.98 9.53 0.22
N ARG A 12 -27.54 10.56 0.93
CA ARG A 12 -26.14 10.95 0.95
C ARG A 12 -25.35 9.75 1.45
N HIS A 13 -24.74 9.00 0.54
CA HIS A 13 -23.67 8.10 0.91
C HIS A 13 -22.54 8.99 1.44
N SER A 14 -22.38 9.04 2.78
CA SER A 14 -21.17 9.59 3.38
C SER A 14 -20.02 8.82 2.77
N SER A 15 -19.17 9.48 1.98
CA SER A 15 -17.95 8.86 1.49
C SER A 15 -17.21 8.24 2.69
N PRO A 16 -16.77 6.99 2.57
CA PRO A 16 -16.11 6.33 3.69
C PRO A 16 -14.86 7.13 4.03
N ALA A 17 -14.65 7.37 5.33
CA ALA A 17 -13.47 8.07 5.81
C ALA A 17 -12.16 7.32 5.48
N PHE A 18 -12.27 6.03 5.19
CA PHE A 18 -11.16 5.14 4.87
C PHE A 18 -11.54 4.22 3.72
N SER A 19 -10.65 4.07 2.75
CA SER A 19 -10.71 3.00 1.75
C SER A 19 -9.34 2.35 1.65
N TRP A 20 -9.30 1.13 1.14
CA TRP A 20 -8.03 0.46 0.94
C TRP A 20 -8.09 -0.54 -0.21
N MET A 21 -6.92 -0.83 -0.77
CA MET A 21 -6.74 -1.82 -1.83
C MET A 21 -5.63 -2.77 -1.42
N VAL A 22 -5.76 -4.04 -1.78
CA VAL A 22 -4.76 -5.07 -1.51
C VAL A 22 -4.67 -6.05 -2.67
N GLY A 23 -3.48 -6.19 -3.25
CA GLY A 23 -3.28 -7.06 -4.41
C GLY A 23 -4.23 -6.70 -5.56
N ALA A 24 -5.08 -7.64 -5.97
CA ALA A 24 -6.08 -7.45 -7.02
C ALA A 24 -7.41 -6.86 -6.52
N TYR A 25 -7.61 -6.75 -5.20
CA TYR A 25 -8.85 -6.26 -4.61
C TYR A 25 -8.82 -4.73 -4.50
N GLY A 26 -9.70 -4.09 -5.27
CA GLY A 26 -9.91 -2.65 -5.27
C GLY A 26 -10.74 -2.14 -4.08
N PRO A 27 -10.92 -0.82 -3.96
CA PRO A 27 -11.56 -0.18 -2.80
C PRO A 27 -13.07 -0.41 -2.78
N GLU A 28 -13.68 -0.76 -3.92
CA GLU A 28 -15.10 -1.06 -4.04
C GLU A 28 -15.43 -2.50 -3.60
N ALA A 29 -14.47 -3.42 -3.71
CA ALA A 29 -14.63 -4.82 -3.34
C ALA A 29 -14.54 -5.04 -1.82
N LEU A 30 -13.86 -4.14 -1.11
CA LEU A 30 -13.56 -4.28 0.32
C LEU A 30 -14.19 -3.16 1.13
N SER A 31 -14.79 -3.51 2.26
CA SER A 31 -15.35 -2.55 3.22
C SER A 31 -14.50 -2.52 4.49
N VAL A 32 -13.96 -1.35 4.84
CA VAL A 32 -13.18 -1.13 6.06
C VAL A 32 -14.11 -0.93 7.24
N LEU A 33 -13.91 -1.73 8.29
CA LEU A 33 -14.63 -1.67 9.56
C LEU A 33 -13.91 -0.78 10.57
N GLY A 34 -12.58 -0.80 10.56
CA GLY A 34 -11.76 -0.07 11.51
C GLY A 34 -10.31 -0.01 11.08
N LEU A 35 -9.64 1.06 11.49
CA LEU A 35 -8.24 1.29 11.21
C LEU A 35 -7.52 1.75 12.47
N PHE A 36 -6.41 1.11 12.79
CA PHE A 36 -5.55 1.47 13.92
C PHE A 36 -4.12 1.59 13.44
N GLU A 37 -3.41 2.64 13.87
CA GLU A 37 -2.02 2.86 13.53
C GLU A 37 -1.12 2.89 14.77
N THR A 38 0.07 2.31 14.63
CA THR A 38 1.17 2.50 15.58
C THR A 38 2.37 3.03 14.81
N LYS A 39 2.85 4.22 15.20
CA LYS A 39 3.97 4.92 14.56
C LYS A 39 4.90 5.48 15.61
N SER A 40 6.18 5.45 15.32
CA SER A 40 7.23 6.09 16.13
C SER A 40 8.35 6.55 15.21
N LEU A 41 9.11 7.55 15.65
CA LEU A 41 10.27 7.99 14.90
C LEU A 41 11.27 6.83 14.75
N SER A 42 11.78 6.64 13.53
CA SER A 42 12.76 5.61 13.19
C SER A 42 12.34 4.16 13.48
N ARG A 43 11.03 3.87 13.56
CA ARG A 43 10.50 2.50 13.63
C ARG A 43 9.55 2.23 12.47
N PRO A 44 9.56 1.01 11.90
CA PRO A 44 8.53 0.59 10.96
C PRO A 44 7.15 0.81 11.58
N PHE A 45 6.25 1.45 10.84
CA PHE A 45 4.86 1.55 11.28
C PHE A 45 4.18 0.18 11.24
N ASP A 46 3.10 0.05 12.02
CA ASP A 46 2.12 -1.03 11.87
C ASP A 46 0.72 -0.42 11.73
N PHE A 47 0.04 -0.80 10.65
CA PHE A 47 -1.38 -0.52 10.46
C PHE A 47 -2.16 -1.80 10.62
N ARG A 48 -3.25 -1.73 11.37
CA ARG A 48 -4.21 -2.80 11.51
C ARG A 48 -5.51 -2.37 10.86
N VAL A 49 -5.92 -3.10 9.84
CA VAL A 49 -7.14 -2.87 9.06
C VAL A 49 -8.11 -4.00 9.34
N ASP A 50 -9.24 -3.71 9.98
CA ASP A 50 -10.34 -4.66 10.10
C ASP A 50 -11.29 -4.43 8.91
N PHE A 51 -11.64 -5.49 8.18
CA PHE A 51 -12.40 -5.37 6.94
C PHE A 51 -13.23 -6.63 6.62
N PHE A 52 -14.09 -6.52 5.62
CA PHE A 52 -14.82 -7.63 5.01
C PHE A 52 -15.02 -7.38 3.50
N THR A 53 -15.39 -8.42 2.76
CA THR A 53 -15.73 -8.34 1.33
C THR A 53 -17.16 -7.84 1.14
N ARG A 54 -17.38 -6.96 0.17
CA ARG A 54 -18.71 -6.36 -0.06
C ARG A 54 -19.69 -7.34 -0.73
N ASP A 55 -19.18 -8.28 -1.53
CA ASP A 55 -19.94 -9.37 -2.14
C ASP A 55 -20.27 -10.52 -1.17
N GLY A 56 -19.66 -10.52 0.02
CA GLY A 56 -19.83 -11.55 1.04
C GLY A 56 -19.00 -12.81 0.81
N GLU A 57 -18.19 -12.87 -0.26
CA GLU A 57 -17.37 -14.04 -0.55
C GLU A 57 -16.18 -14.16 0.42
N SER A 58 -15.83 -15.39 0.77
CA SER A 58 -14.67 -15.66 1.63
C SER A 58 -13.38 -15.51 0.82
N LEU A 59 -12.38 -14.86 1.41
CA LEU A 59 -11.08 -14.62 0.78
C LEU A 59 -10.13 -15.76 1.10
N MET A 60 -9.29 -16.14 0.12
CA MET A 60 -8.12 -16.96 0.37
C MET A 60 -7.03 -16.10 1.02
N VAL A 61 -7.04 -16.09 2.35
CA VAL A 61 -6.16 -15.26 3.20
C VAL A 61 -4.68 -15.40 2.85
N ALA A 62 -4.24 -16.61 2.47
CA ALA A 62 -2.86 -16.89 2.05
C ALA A 62 -2.43 -16.06 0.82
N ASP A 63 -3.35 -15.77 -0.11
CA ASP A 63 -3.07 -15.02 -1.33
C ASP A 63 -2.86 -13.53 -1.08
N LEU A 64 -3.28 -13.03 0.08
CA LEU A 64 -3.15 -11.63 0.46
C LEU A 64 -1.84 -11.32 1.18
N VAL A 65 -1.24 -12.32 1.86
CA VAL A 65 0.04 -12.14 2.56
C VAL A 65 1.12 -11.75 1.56
N GLY A 66 1.90 -10.72 1.90
CA GLY A 66 2.95 -10.20 1.03
C GLY A 66 2.45 -9.34 -0.15
N LYS A 67 1.14 -9.16 -0.34
CA LYS A 67 0.63 -8.24 -1.36
C LYS A 67 0.80 -6.78 -0.94
N ASP A 68 1.01 -5.94 -1.95
CA ASP A 68 1.07 -4.49 -1.76
C ASP A 68 -0.30 -3.95 -1.37
N VAL A 69 -0.28 -2.94 -0.51
CA VAL A 69 -1.46 -2.29 0.05
C VAL A 69 -1.35 -0.78 -0.16
N LEU A 70 -2.48 -0.17 -0.49
CA LEU A 70 -2.69 1.27 -0.41
C LEU A 70 -3.87 1.53 0.52
N VAL A 71 -3.62 2.20 1.65
CA VAL A 71 -4.67 2.74 2.53
C VAL A 71 -4.84 4.22 2.21
N THR A 72 -6.08 4.62 1.94
CA THR A 72 -6.47 6.00 1.69
C THR A 72 -7.24 6.52 2.89
N LEU A 73 -6.73 7.60 3.48
CA LEU A 73 -7.34 8.30 4.61
C LEU A 73 -7.92 9.61 4.09
N SER A 74 -9.25 9.73 4.12
CA SER A 74 -9.93 10.98 3.79
C SER A 74 -9.81 11.92 4.99
N VAL A 75 -9.10 13.03 4.81
CA VAL A 75 -8.97 14.08 5.82
C VAL A 75 -10.08 15.11 5.59
N ARG A 76 -10.51 15.80 6.65
CA ARG A 76 -11.37 16.98 6.52
C ARG A 76 -10.66 18.00 5.60
N ASP A 77 -11.42 18.73 4.78
CA ASP A 77 -10.95 19.65 3.73
C ASP A 77 -10.61 19.02 2.37
N GLY A 78 -11.05 17.77 2.14
CA GLY A 78 -10.97 17.13 0.82
C GLY A 78 -9.59 16.60 0.45
N LEU A 79 -8.61 16.74 1.33
CA LEU A 79 -7.28 16.17 1.16
C LEU A 79 -7.28 14.68 1.55
N SER A 80 -6.56 13.87 0.78
CA SER A 80 -6.36 12.45 1.07
C SER A 80 -4.91 12.19 1.44
N ARG A 81 -4.70 11.38 2.49
CA ARG A 81 -3.39 10.85 2.83
C ARG A 81 -3.31 9.40 2.39
N PHE A 82 -2.24 9.08 1.69
CA PHE A 82 -1.94 7.74 1.20
C PHE A 82 -0.89 7.06 2.06
N VAL A 83 -1.14 5.81 2.41
CA VAL A 83 -0.18 4.95 3.11
C VAL A 83 0.07 3.71 2.26
N HIS A 84 1.28 3.61 1.73
CA HIS A 84 1.75 2.44 1.00
C HIS A 84 2.42 1.45 1.96
N GLY A 85 2.07 0.18 1.83
CA GLY A 85 2.65 -0.89 2.63
C GLY A 85 2.50 -2.24 1.96
N GLN A 86 2.71 -3.28 2.76
CA GLN A 86 2.55 -4.67 2.38
C GLN A 86 1.85 -5.41 3.51
N VAL A 87 0.99 -6.37 3.19
CA VAL A 87 0.38 -7.26 4.18
C VAL A 87 1.47 -8.13 4.81
N ARG A 88 1.75 -7.93 6.10
CA ARG A 88 2.69 -8.79 6.85
C ARG A 88 2.01 -10.03 7.41
N ALA A 89 0.74 -9.92 7.76
CA ALA A 89 -0.07 -10.96 8.36
C ALA A 89 -1.54 -10.62 8.19
N ILE A 90 -2.39 -11.65 8.23
CA ILE A 90 -3.84 -11.47 8.16
C ILE A 90 -4.53 -12.56 8.98
N GLU A 91 -5.53 -12.15 9.76
CA GLU A 91 -6.30 -13.01 10.66
C GLU A 91 -7.74 -13.09 10.18
N SER A 92 -8.34 -14.27 10.33
CA SER A 92 -9.78 -14.47 10.12
C SER A 92 -10.50 -14.28 11.46
N LEU A 93 -11.38 -13.29 11.54
CA LEU A 93 -12.08 -12.90 12.78
C LEU A 93 -13.45 -13.59 12.95
N GLY A 94 -13.83 -14.44 12.00
CA GLY A 94 -15.11 -15.15 12.00
C GLY A 94 -16.23 -14.39 11.26
N LEU A 95 -17.40 -15.03 11.22
CA LEU A 95 -18.58 -14.54 10.55
C LEU A 95 -19.37 -13.60 11.47
N LYS A 96 -19.76 -12.41 10.97
CA LYS A 96 -20.70 -11.54 11.68
C LYS A 96 -21.67 -10.90 10.70
N THR A 97 -22.97 -11.04 10.98
CA THR A 97 -24.04 -10.49 10.13
C THR A 97 -23.94 -10.98 8.67
N GLY A 98 -23.58 -12.25 8.49
CA GLY A 98 -23.45 -12.86 7.17
C GLY A 98 -22.15 -12.55 6.41
N CYS A 99 -21.27 -11.69 6.93
CA CYS A 99 -19.99 -11.38 6.29
C CYS A 99 -18.81 -11.95 7.08
N GLN A 100 -17.86 -12.59 6.39
CA GLN A 100 -16.60 -13.02 6.99
C GLN A 100 -15.71 -11.81 7.22
N ARG A 101 -15.19 -11.69 8.45
CA ARG A 101 -14.35 -10.55 8.84
C ARG A 101 -12.89 -10.95 8.90
N TYR A 102 -12.04 -9.99 8.56
CA TYR A 102 -10.59 -10.16 8.54
C TYR A 102 -9.91 -8.99 9.24
N ARG A 103 -8.68 -9.25 9.68
CA ARG A 103 -7.76 -8.24 10.17
C ARG A 103 -6.44 -8.36 9.42
N ALA A 104 -6.09 -7.36 8.64
CA ALA A 104 -4.77 -7.28 8.02
C ALA A 104 -3.83 -6.42 8.84
N HIS A 105 -2.60 -6.88 9.01
CA HIS A 105 -1.48 -6.08 9.47
C HIS A 105 -0.67 -5.61 8.25
N VAL A 106 -0.46 -4.31 8.16
CA VAL A 106 0.20 -3.64 7.06
C VAL A 106 1.44 -2.93 7.58
N ALA A 107 2.59 -3.29 7.01
CA ALA A 107 3.90 -2.76 7.37
C ALA A 107 4.59 -2.15 6.15
N PRO A 108 5.60 -1.27 6.32
CA PRO A 108 6.41 -0.82 5.19
C PRO A 108 7.22 -2.00 4.63
N LYS A 109 7.53 -2.00 3.33
CA LYS A 109 8.33 -3.07 2.68
C LYS A 109 9.68 -3.31 3.36
N LEU A 110 10.26 -2.29 3.98
CA LEU A 110 11.49 -2.38 4.76
C LEU A 110 11.40 -3.40 5.91
N TRP A 111 10.20 -3.63 6.46
CA TRP A 111 9.97 -4.62 7.51
C TRP A 111 10.44 -6.03 7.09
N ARG A 112 10.44 -6.38 5.80
CA ARG A 112 10.95 -7.68 5.33
C ARG A 112 12.41 -7.92 5.70
N LEU A 113 13.22 -6.88 5.88
CA LEU A 113 14.60 -7.02 6.34
C LEU A 113 14.68 -7.59 7.76
N THR A 114 13.64 -7.44 8.58
CA THR A 114 13.56 -8.08 9.90
C THR A 114 13.31 -9.58 9.84
N GLN A 115 12.85 -10.09 8.69
CA GLN A 115 12.52 -11.51 8.48
C GLN A 115 13.69 -12.29 7.89
N VAL A 116 14.82 -11.64 7.63
CA VAL A 116 15.98 -12.23 6.95
C VAL A 116 17.23 -11.92 7.75
N HIS A 117 17.99 -12.95 8.13
CA HIS A 117 19.28 -12.81 8.79
C HIS A 117 20.42 -13.14 7.83
N ARG A 118 21.47 -12.31 7.79
CA ARG A 118 22.61 -12.46 6.87
C ARG A 118 23.91 -12.07 7.56
N SER A 119 25.01 -12.68 7.13
CA SER A 119 26.38 -12.29 7.52
C SER A 119 27.14 -11.85 6.27
N ARG A 120 27.73 -10.64 6.31
CA ARG A 120 28.38 -9.98 5.16
C ARG A 120 29.54 -9.10 5.59
N ILE A 121 30.55 -9.01 4.74
CA ILE A 121 31.66 -8.05 4.87
C ILE A 121 31.37 -6.87 3.95
N CYS A 122 31.19 -5.68 4.52
CA CYS A 122 30.96 -4.44 3.77
C CYS A 122 32.24 -3.58 3.83
N GLN A 123 33.14 -3.78 2.87
CA GLN A 123 34.39 -3.02 2.77
C GLN A 123 34.35 -2.00 1.64
N GLY A 124 34.95 -0.83 1.86
CA GLY A 124 35.03 0.23 0.84
C GLY A 124 33.68 0.81 0.42
N LYS A 125 32.65 0.74 1.27
CA LYS A 125 31.30 1.26 1.02
C LYS A 125 30.92 2.28 2.09
N SER A 126 30.23 3.34 1.70
CA SER A 126 29.65 4.30 2.64
C SER A 126 28.40 3.73 3.32
N GLU A 127 27.96 4.32 4.44
CA GLU A 127 26.74 3.92 5.12
C GLU A 127 25.50 3.98 4.22
N PRO A 128 25.26 5.04 3.40
CA PRO A 128 24.17 5.06 2.43
C PRO A 128 24.25 3.94 1.39
N ASP A 129 25.46 3.60 0.93
CA ASP A 129 25.64 2.52 -0.03
C ASP A 129 25.22 1.19 0.59
N ILE A 130 25.66 0.92 1.82
CA ILE A 130 25.28 -0.30 2.56
C ILE A 130 23.76 -0.41 2.69
N LEU A 131 23.07 0.69 3.02
CA LEU A 131 21.61 0.71 3.11
C LEU A 131 20.94 0.40 1.75
N LEU A 132 21.47 0.93 0.65
CA LEU A 132 20.97 0.61 -0.69
C LEU A 132 21.14 -0.88 -1.02
N LEU A 133 22.27 -1.48 -0.62
CA LEU A 133 22.52 -2.92 -0.78
C LEU A 133 21.42 -3.74 -0.10
N GLU A 134 21.14 -3.42 1.17
CA GLU A 134 20.15 -4.16 1.97
C GLU A 134 18.73 -3.95 1.44
N GLN A 135 18.38 -2.75 0.96
CA GLN A 135 17.06 -2.50 0.36
C GLN A 135 16.85 -3.24 -0.97
N ALA A 136 17.87 -3.33 -1.82
CA ALA A 136 17.78 -4.08 -3.09
C ALA A 136 17.52 -5.57 -2.81
N VAL A 137 18.25 -6.10 -1.84
CA VAL A 137 18.08 -7.45 -1.29
C VAL A 137 16.68 -7.69 -0.75
N GLY A 138 16.10 -6.76 0.01
CA GLY A 138 14.75 -6.85 0.54
C GLY A 138 13.66 -6.90 -0.54
N ARG A 139 14.01 -6.64 -1.81
CA ARG A 139 13.12 -6.80 -2.98
C ARG A 139 13.28 -8.16 -3.66
N GLY A 140 14.08 -9.07 -3.10
CA GLY A 140 14.36 -10.39 -3.68
C GLY A 140 15.56 -10.40 -4.62
N ALA A 141 16.37 -9.32 -4.66
CA ALA A 141 17.61 -9.33 -5.43
C ALA A 141 18.59 -10.36 -4.84
N ASP A 142 19.30 -11.04 -5.73
CA ASP A 142 20.35 -12.00 -5.36
C ASP A 142 21.39 -11.31 -4.47
N SER A 143 21.60 -11.93 -3.33
CA SER A 143 22.48 -11.47 -2.26
C SER A 143 23.96 -11.50 -2.62
N ARG A 144 24.32 -12.27 -3.66
CA ARG A 144 25.69 -12.48 -4.13
C ARG A 144 26.10 -11.53 -5.25
N ARG A 145 25.15 -10.82 -5.84
CA ARG A 145 25.47 -9.87 -6.91
C ARG A 145 26.03 -8.59 -6.30
N PRO A 146 27.14 -8.06 -6.85
CA PRO A 146 27.52 -6.69 -6.58
C PRO A 146 26.34 -5.83 -6.98
N VAL A 147 25.90 -4.98 -6.06
CA VAL A 147 24.95 -3.93 -6.44
C VAL A 147 25.71 -3.02 -7.39
N PRO A 148 25.09 -2.63 -8.51
CA PRO A 148 25.72 -1.70 -9.42
C PRO A 148 26.22 -0.52 -8.58
N GLU A 149 27.51 -0.20 -8.74
CA GLU A 149 28.09 1.05 -8.24
C GLU A 149 27.03 2.14 -8.44
N PRO A 150 26.72 2.95 -7.42
CA PRO A 150 25.71 3.99 -7.56
C PRO A 150 26.11 4.78 -8.79
N CYS A 151 25.38 4.58 -9.88
CA CYS A 151 25.53 5.37 -11.08
C CYS A 151 25.31 6.77 -10.55
N MET A 152 26.40 7.55 -10.48
CA MET A 152 26.38 8.98 -10.33
C MET A 152 25.21 9.45 -11.15
N ILE A 153 24.10 9.76 -10.48
CA ILE A 153 22.86 10.11 -11.18
C ILE A 153 23.27 11.35 -11.97
N PRO A 154 23.44 11.28 -13.31
CA PRO A 154 23.60 12.51 -14.02
C PRO A 154 22.28 13.22 -13.81
N SER A 155 22.35 14.47 -13.37
CA SER A 155 21.23 15.37 -13.14
C SER A 155 20.45 15.70 -14.43
N LEU A 156 20.32 14.75 -15.36
CA LEU A 156 19.78 14.95 -16.71
C LEU A 156 19.01 13.71 -17.17
N ALA A 157 17.70 13.69 -16.89
CA ALA A 157 16.69 13.04 -17.73
C ALA A 157 15.29 13.51 -17.30
N LEU A 158 15.08 14.83 -17.31
CA LEU A 158 13.75 15.43 -17.30
C LEU A 158 13.57 16.20 -18.62
N GLU A 159 13.73 15.53 -19.75
CA GLU A 159 13.48 16.16 -21.06
C GLU A 159 13.12 15.14 -22.14
N VAL A 160 12.02 14.40 -21.95
CA VAL A 160 11.22 13.87 -23.07
C VAL A 160 9.73 13.92 -22.69
N ALA A 161 9.22 15.14 -22.52
CA ALA A 161 7.79 15.42 -22.46
C ALA A 161 7.51 16.83 -23.02
N SER A 162 8.02 17.11 -24.21
CA SER A 162 7.51 18.22 -25.02
C SER A 162 7.51 17.79 -26.47
N GLY A 163 6.33 17.34 -26.92
CA GLY A 163 6.09 17.03 -28.32
C GLY A 163 6.24 18.29 -29.15
N ARG A 164 7.36 18.40 -29.87
CA ARG A 164 7.47 19.23 -31.07
C ARG A 164 7.99 18.36 -32.20
N GLN A 165 7.06 17.91 -33.05
CA GLN A 165 7.39 17.46 -34.39
C GLN A 165 8.04 18.62 -35.14
N LEU A 166 9.30 18.45 -35.52
CA LEU A 166 9.91 19.20 -36.62
C LEU A 166 9.68 18.37 -37.89
N GLN A 167 8.79 18.85 -38.75
CA GLN A 167 8.66 18.39 -40.12
C GLN A 167 9.91 18.79 -40.89
N ALA A 168 10.59 17.80 -41.48
CA ALA A 168 11.59 18.04 -42.51
C ALA A 168 10.88 18.37 -43.82
N ARG A 169 11.33 19.44 -44.48
CA ARG A 169 11.02 19.79 -45.86
C ARG A 169 12.32 20.17 -46.55
#